data_AF-A0AAD1ELK8-F1
#
_entry.id   AF-A0AAD1ELK8-F1
#
_cell.length_a   1.000
_cell.length_b   1.000
_cell.length_c   1.000
_cell.angle_alpha   90.00
_cell.angle_beta   90.00
_cell.angle_gamma   90.00
#
_symmetry.space_group_name_H-M   'P 1'
#
loop_
_entity.id
_entity.type
_entity.pdbx_description
1 polymer ?
#
loop_
_entity_poly.entity_id
_entity_poly.type
_entity_poly.pdbx_seq_one_letter_code
_entity_poly.pdbx_strand_id
1 'polypeptide(L)'
;MSGEALQHSGPFRAGDRVQLTGPKGRMNTITLVPGSVFHTHRGGIEHDTVIGLPDGSVVTNTVGVEHLALRPLLADFVMSMPRGAAIVYPKDAAQILALADVFPGARVVEAGVGSGALSLWLLRAVGPAGRLSSFERREEFAEVARANVETFLGYTPDNWTVTVGDLVEALPDAVPAGRADRVVLDMLAPWECLDAAAEALTPGGVLLCYVATVTQLSRVAEAIRASGLFTNPASNETMVRGWHVEGLAVRPDHRMIGHTGFLITARRLAPDTVLPELKRRPSKTDFSDEDVEAWTPGALGERAVSPKSLRKRVRESAASAELSRARGFGEDEAAARDDAKGIL
;
A
#
# COMPACT_ATOMS: atom_id res chain seq x y z
N MET A 1 6.79 -13.93 -21.66
CA MET A 1 8.07 -14.06 -20.93
C MET A 1 7.72 -14.65 -19.57
N SER A 2 7.54 -15.97 -19.54
CA SER A 2 8.55 -16.97 -19.12
C SER A 2 8.67 -17.06 -17.60
N GLY A 3 7.68 -17.72 -16.99
CA GLY A 3 7.83 -18.70 -15.89
C GLY A 3 8.87 -18.49 -14.80
N GLU A 4 9.22 -17.26 -14.44
CA GLU A 4 10.08 -16.99 -13.29
C GLU A 4 9.36 -17.43 -12.02
N ALA A 5 10.02 -18.28 -11.24
CA ALA A 5 9.52 -18.77 -9.97
C ALA A 5 8.98 -17.61 -9.14
N LEU A 6 7.67 -17.66 -8.84
CA LEU A 6 6.99 -16.72 -7.95
C LEU A 6 7.91 -16.44 -6.77
N GLN A 7 8.33 -15.19 -6.60
CA GLN A 7 9.35 -14.79 -5.64
C GLN A 7 9.06 -15.18 -4.18
N HIS A 8 7.82 -15.57 -3.92
CA HIS A 8 7.29 -16.03 -2.64
C HIS A 8 7.07 -17.55 -2.56
N SER A 9 7.71 -18.37 -3.39
CA SER A 9 7.58 -19.82 -3.36
C SER A 9 8.92 -20.56 -3.36
N GLY A 10 8.87 -21.84 -2.98
CA GLY A 10 10.05 -22.68 -2.85
C GLY A 10 10.84 -22.46 -1.56
N PRO A 11 12.05 -23.06 -1.46
CA PRO A 11 12.91 -22.91 -0.29
C PRO A 11 13.37 -21.48 -0.04
N PHE A 12 13.66 -21.13 1.20
CA PHE A 12 14.20 -19.82 1.58
C PHE A 12 15.54 -19.56 0.89
N ARG A 13 15.75 -18.32 0.44
CA ARG A 13 16.97 -17.88 -0.24
C ARG A 13 17.59 -16.69 0.49
N ALA A 14 18.86 -16.42 0.21
CA ALA A 14 19.47 -15.15 0.56
C ALA A 14 18.63 -13.98 -0.02
N GLY A 15 18.46 -12.91 0.76
CA GLY A 15 17.61 -11.78 0.46
C GLY A 15 16.12 -11.98 0.80
N ASP A 16 15.65 -13.20 1.06
CA ASP A 16 14.26 -13.42 1.43
C ASP A 16 13.94 -12.77 2.78
N ARG A 17 12.76 -12.16 2.86
CA ARG A 17 12.18 -11.71 4.12
C ARG A 17 11.55 -12.92 4.82
N VAL A 18 11.88 -13.10 6.09
CA VAL A 18 11.37 -14.20 6.91
C VAL A 18 10.85 -13.66 8.23
N GLN A 19 9.65 -14.09 8.59
CA GLN A 19 9.02 -13.85 9.86
C GLN A 19 9.24 -15.06 10.78
N LEU A 20 9.97 -14.83 11.87
CA LEU A 20 10.29 -15.82 12.88
C LEU A 20 9.34 -15.67 14.07
N THR A 21 8.57 -16.72 14.35
CA THR A 21 7.59 -16.76 15.44
C THR A 21 8.00 -17.80 16.47
N GLY A 22 8.42 -17.35 17.65
CA GLY A 22 8.78 -18.23 18.76
C GLY A 22 7.57 -18.64 19.64
N PRO A 23 7.78 -19.36 20.75
CA PRO A 23 6.71 -19.96 21.57
C PRO A 23 5.77 -18.96 22.23
N LYS A 24 6.20 -17.70 22.37
CA LYS A 24 5.37 -16.61 22.91
C LYS A 24 4.51 -15.92 21.85
N GLY A 25 4.51 -16.41 20.61
CA GLY A 25 3.79 -15.80 19.48
C GLY A 25 4.36 -14.46 19.01
N ARG A 26 5.51 -14.01 19.54
CA ARG A 26 6.14 -12.77 19.11
C ARG A 26 6.80 -12.97 17.76
N MET A 27 6.32 -12.23 16.77
CA MET A 27 6.84 -12.22 15.41
C MET A 27 8.02 -11.25 15.30
N ASN A 28 9.11 -11.67 14.66
CA ASN A 28 10.21 -10.80 14.26
C ASN A 28 10.48 -11.00 12.77
N THR A 29 10.62 -9.91 12.02
CA THR A 29 10.85 -9.97 10.58
C THR A 29 12.29 -9.62 10.26
N ILE A 30 13.00 -10.52 9.60
CA ILE A 30 14.40 -10.37 9.21
C ILE A 30 14.58 -10.51 7.70
N THR A 31 15.73 -10.07 7.19
CA THR A 31 16.19 -10.35 5.82
C THR A 31 17.32 -11.36 5.91
N LEU A 32 17.23 -12.47 5.19
CA LEU A 32 18.25 -13.53 5.22
C LEU A 32 19.52 -13.08 4.50
N VAL A 33 20.56 -12.84 5.27
CA VAL A 33 21.93 -12.57 4.79
C VAL A 33 22.82 -13.77 5.13
N PRO A 34 23.52 -14.39 4.16
CA PRO A 34 24.45 -15.49 4.44
C PRO A 34 25.52 -15.12 5.48
N GLY A 35 25.84 -16.06 6.38
CA GLY A 35 26.80 -15.85 7.46
C GLY A 35 26.35 -14.89 8.58
N SER A 36 25.15 -14.31 8.48
CA SER A 36 24.60 -13.42 9.52
C SER A 36 23.82 -14.19 10.57
N VAL A 37 23.70 -13.59 11.76
CA VAL A 37 22.99 -14.16 12.92
C VAL A 37 21.92 -13.18 13.42
N PHE A 38 20.68 -13.64 13.46
CA PHE A 38 19.59 -12.89 14.10
C PHE A 38 19.62 -13.13 15.61
N HIS A 39 19.81 -12.06 16.38
CA HIS A 39 19.87 -12.12 17.83
C HIS A 39 18.48 -11.90 18.44
N THR A 40 18.01 -12.88 19.20
CA THR A 40 16.80 -12.73 20.00
C THR A 40 17.18 -12.36 21.44
N HIS A 41 16.18 -12.04 22.26
CA HIS A 41 16.33 -11.91 23.72
C HIS A 41 16.85 -13.20 24.41
N ARG A 42 16.83 -14.35 23.74
CA ARG A 42 17.29 -15.65 24.25
C ARG A 42 17.97 -16.46 23.13
N GLY A 43 19.23 -16.16 22.82
CA GLY A 43 20.02 -16.90 21.83
C GLY A 43 19.91 -16.36 20.40
N GLY A 44 20.78 -16.86 19.52
CA GLY A 44 20.88 -16.45 18.12
C GLY A 44 20.30 -17.49 17.17
N ILE A 45 19.82 -17.06 16.00
CA ILE A 45 19.42 -17.91 14.89
C ILE A 45 20.34 -17.58 13.72
N GLU A 46 21.17 -18.53 13.31
CA GLU A 46 22.04 -18.41 12.16
C GLU A 46 21.20 -18.42 10.88
N HIS A 47 21.37 -17.43 10.00
CA HIS A 47 20.56 -17.33 8.78
C HIS A 47 20.79 -18.51 7.84
N ASP A 48 22.01 -19.06 7.83
CA ASP A 48 22.38 -20.22 7.00
C ASP A 48 21.59 -21.49 7.38
N THR A 49 21.08 -21.57 8.61
CA THR A 49 20.18 -22.66 9.04
C THR A 49 18.75 -22.52 8.52
N VAL A 50 18.38 -21.33 8.07
CA VAL A 50 17.06 -21.04 7.50
C VAL A 50 17.10 -21.15 5.97
N ILE A 51 18.20 -20.67 5.35
CA ILE A 51 18.39 -20.71 3.90
C ILE A 51 18.35 -22.17 3.41
N GLY A 52 17.63 -22.42 2.32
CA GLY A 52 17.44 -23.74 1.74
C GLY A 52 16.31 -24.56 2.37
N LEU A 53 15.74 -24.13 3.50
CA LEU A 53 14.56 -24.79 4.08
C LEU A 53 13.27 -24.41 3.37
N PRO A 54 12.26 -25.30 3.32
CA PRO A 54 10.91 -24.95 2.86
C PRO A 54 10.25 -23.87 3.73
N ASP A 55 9.33 -23.13 3.14
CA ASP A 55 8.46 -22.21 3.88
C ASP A 55 7.63 -22.95 4.93
N GLY A 56 7.46 -22.35 6.11
CA GLY A 56 6.78 -22.99 7.25
C GLY A 56 7.64 -24.00 8.02
N SER A 57 8.95 -24.01 7.83
CA SER A 57 9.87 -24.84 8.62
C SER A 57 10.07 -24.30 10.03
N VAL A 58 10.34 -25.19 10.98
CA VAL A 58 10.76 -24.83 12.34
C VAL A 58 12.28 -24.86 12.43
N VAL A 59 12.86 -23.77 12.91
CA VAL A 59 14.31 -23.65 13.17
C VAL A 59 14.56 -23.45 14.65
N THR A 60 15.69 -23.96 15.12
CA THR A 60 16.05 -23.91 16.53
C THR A 60 17.19 -22.93 16.73
N ASN A 61 17.09 -22.07 17.75
CA ASN A 61 18.15 -21.14 18.08
C ASN A 61 19.29 -21.81 18.89
N THR A 62 20.37 -21.09 19.16
CA THR A 62 21.55 -21.62 19.87
C THR A 62 21.29 -22.18 21.28
N VAL A 63 20.13 -21.91 21.88
CA VAL A 63 19.74 -22.40 23.21
C VAL A 63 18.58 -23.40 23.18
N GLY A 64 18.25 -23.94 22.00
CA GLY A 64 17.23 -24.98 21.85
C GLY A 64 15.78 -24.48 21.72
N VAL A 65 15.54 -23.18 21.54
CA VAL A 65 14.18 -22.63 21.40
C VAL A 65 13.77 -22.61 19.93
N GLU A 66 12.66 -23.29 19.66
CA GLU A 66 12.05 -23.41 18.34
C GLU A 66 11.38 -22.11 17.88
N HIS A 67 11.51 -21.82 16.59
CA HIS A 67 10.88 -20.69 15.91
C HIS A 67 10.31 -21.16 14.57
N LEU A 68 9.04 -20.87 14.31
CA LEU A 68 8.43 -21.07 12.99
C LEU A 68 8.93 -19.97 12.05
N ALA A 69 9.51 -20.37 10.92
CA ALA A 69 9.94 -19.49 9.84
C ALA A 69 8.89 -19.47 8.73
N LEU A 70 8.31 -18.31 8.46
CA LEU A 70 7.35 -18.09 7.38
C LEU A 70 7.76 -16.89 6.53
N ARG A 71 7.51 -16.92 5.22
CA ARG A 71 7.52 -15.68 4.44
C ARG A 71 6.36 -14.79 4.88
N PRO A 72 6.59 -13.49 5.11
CA PRO A 72 5.51 -12.57 5.48
C PRO A 72 4.54 -12.43 4.31
N LEU A 73 3.24 -12.50 4.60
CA LEU A 73 2.21 -12.09 3.64
C LEU A 73 2.33 -10.57 3.43
N LEU A 74 1.67 -10.05 2.39
CA LEU A 74 1.65 -8.60 2.15
C LEU A 74 1.10 -7.83 3.35
N ALA A 75 0.06 -8.36 4.00
CA ALA A 75 -0.49 -7.77 5.22
C ALA A 75 0.56 -7.72 6.35
N ASP A 76 1.35 -8.77 6.54
CA ASP A 76 2.41 -8.83 7.56
C ASP A 76 3.55 -7.85 7.24
N PHE A 77 3.93 -7.78 5.96
CA PHE A 77 4.96 -6.86 5.48
C PHE A 77 4.53 -5.41 5.71
N VAL A 78 3.34 -5.01 5.24
CA VAL A 78 2.82 -3.65 5.40
C VAL A 78 2.75 -3.25 6.88
N MET A 79 2.42 -4.19 7.77
CA MET A 79 2.36 -3.92 9.20
C MET A 79 3.75 -3.81 9.86
N SER A 80 4.81 -4.35 9.26
CA SER A 80 6.16 -4.36 9.84
C SER A 80 7.21 -3.55 9.07
N MET A 81 6.86 -3.01 7.91
CA MET A 81 7.79 -2.23 7.08
C MET A 81 8.17 -0.88 7.73
N PRO A 82 9.35 -0.34 7.40
CA PRO A 82 9.71 1.03 7.76
C PRO A 82 8.66 2.04 7.28
N ARG A 83 8.30 3.00 8.15
CA ARG A 83 7.23 3.98 7.85
C ARG A 83 7.75 5.41 7.87
N GLY A 84 7.63 6.12 6.76
CA GLY A 84 7.83 7.57 6.70
C GLY A 84 6.57 8.34 7.15
N ALA A 85 5.41 7.81 6.78
CA ALA A 85 4.08 8.38 7.02
C ALA A 85 3.15 7.33 7.68
N ALA A 86 1.93 7.76 8.04
CA ALA A 86 0.86 6.81 8.33
C ALA A 86 0.60 5.92 7.11
N ILE A 87 0.13 4.69 7.35
CA ILE A 87 -0.16 3.73 6.29
C ILE A 87 -1.66 3.49 6.22
N VAL A 88 -2.15 3.20 5.02
CA VAL A 88 -3.45 2.54 4.85
C VAL A 88 -3.35 1.13 5.44
N TYR A 89 -4.25 0.80 6.37
CA TYR A 89 -4.28 -0.50 7.02
C TYR A 89 -4.79 -1.58 6.05
N PRO A 90 -4.39 -2.86 6.20
CA PRO A 90 -4.82 -3.93 5.29
C PRO A 90 -6.34 -4.03 5.09
N LYS A 91 -7.13 -3.78 6.15
CA LYS A 91 -8.60 -3.77 6.06
C LYS A 91 -9.11 -2.70 5.07
N ASP A 92 -8.48 -1.53 5.08
CA ASP A 92 -8.89 -0.39 4.26
C ASP A 92 -8.35 -0.56 2.85
N ALA A 93 -7.12 -1.05 2.69
CA ALA A 93 -6.57 -1.39 1.37
C ALA A 93 -7.46 -2.42 0.64
N ALA A 94 -7.95 -3.45 1.33
CA ALA A 94 -8.89 -4.41 0.75
C ALA A 94 -10.21 -3.75 0.32
N GLN A 95 -10.77 -2.85 1.14
CA GLN A 95 -11.96 -2.09 0.78
C GLN A 95 -11.70 -1.12 -0.38
N ILE A 96 -10.53 -0.49 -0.45
CA ILE A 96 -10.13 0.38 -1.56
C ILE A 96 -10.12 -0.42 -2.86
N LEU A 97 -9.48 -1.58 -2.89
CA LEU A 97 -9.45 -2.43 -4.08
C LEU A 97 -10.86 -2.82 -4.54
N ALA A 98 -11.75 -3.16 -3.59
CA ALA A 98 -13.12 -3.57 -3.89
C ALA A 98 -14.01 -2.39 -4.33
N LEU A 99 -14.02 -1.29 -3.58
CA LEU A 99 -14.88 -0.13 -3.84
C LEU A 99 -14.43 0.68 -5.04
N ALA A 100 -13.11 0.79 -5.25
CA ALA A 100 -12.58 1.35 -6.48
C ALA A 100 -12.66 0.34 -7.64
N ASP A 101 -13.03 -0.92 -7.42
CA ASP A 101 -13.06 -1.94 -8.47
C ASP A 101 -11.74 -1.97 -9.28
N VAL A 102 -10.62 -2.15 -8.59
CA VAL A 102 -9.30 -2.23 -9.23
C VAL A 102 -9.16 -3.60 -9.87
N PHE A 103 -9.07 -3.63 -11.19
CA PHE A 103 -9.04 -4.86 -11.99
C PHE A 103 -7.69 -5.09 -12.68
N PRO A 104 -7.35 -6.34 -13.07
CA PRO A 104 -6.14 -6.63 -13.84
C PRO A 104 -6.11 -5.86 -15.17
N GLY A 105 -5.03 -5.14 -15.44
CA GLY A 105 -4.90 -4.27 -16.62
C GLY A 105 -5.30 -2.81 -16.38
N ALA A 106 -5.88 -2.47 -15.23
CA ALA A 106 -6.31 -1.11 -14.94
C ALA A 106 -5.14 -0.11 -14.89
N ARG A 107 -5.41 1.12 -15.32
CA ARG A 107 -4.55 2.30 -15.14
C ARG A 107 -5.02 3.06 -13.92
N VAL A 108 -4.25 2.96 -12.83
CA VAL A 108 -4.58 3.56 -11.55
C VAL A 108 -3.67 4.76 -11.30
N VAL A 109 -4.27 5.87 -10.87
CA VAL A 109 -3.57 7.01 -10.30
C VAL A 109 -3.70 6.94 -8.78
N GLU A 110 -2.59 7.08 -8.07
CA GLU A 110 -2.56 7.19 -6.61
C GLU A 110 -1.84 8.49 -6.23
N ALA A 111 -2.31 9.18 -5.20
CA ALA A 111 -1.61 10.33 -4.65
C ALA A 111 -1.64 10.35 -3.13
N GLY A 112 -0.48 10.67 -2.54
CA GLY A 112 -0.18 10.37 -1.14
C GLY A 112 0.42 8.97 -0.98
N VAL A 113 1.56 8.74 -1.63
CA VAL A 113 2.23 7.42 -1.64
C VAL A 113 2.70 7.04 -0.24
N GLY A 114 3.18 8.02 0.53
CA GLY A 114 3.58 7.85 1.91
C GLY A 114 4.70 6.82 2.08
N SER A 115 4.36 5.62 2.58
CA SER A 115 5.33 4.53 2.75
C SER A 115 5.20 3.41 1.72
N GLY A 116 4.37 3.58 0.68
CA GLY A 116 4.16 2.58 -0.38
C GLY A 116 3.26 1.40 0.02
N ALA A 117 2.56 1.49 1.16
CA ALA A 117 1.70 0.43 1.66
C ALA A 117 0.57 0.09 0.67
N LEU A 118 -0.19 1.10 0.28
CA LEU A 118 -1.31 0.95 -0.65
C LEU A 118 -0.82 0.67 -2.06
N SER A 119 0.29 1.28 -2.49
CA SER A 119 0.93 1.00 -3.77
C SER A 119 1.21 -0.49 -3.99
N LEU A 120 1.67 -1.23 -2.98
CA LEU A 120 1.85 -2.69 -3.07
C LEU A 120 0.55 -3.45 -3.35
N TRP A 121 -0.56 -3.06 -2.72
CA TRP A 121 -1.86 -3.66 -2.96
C TRP A 121 -2.38 -3.33 -4.36
N LEU A 122 -2.22 -2.08 -4.80
CA LEU A 122 -2.60 -1.64 -6.14
C LEU A 122 -1.81 -2.36 -7.22
N LEU A 123 -0.46 -2.43 -7.10
CA LEU A 123 0.40 -3.15 -8.04
C LEU A 123 0.01 -4.62 -8.17
N ARG A 124 -0.27 -5.28 -7.03
CA ARG A 124 -0.76 -6.66 -7.03
C ARG A 124 -2.09 -6.81 -7.76
N ALA A 125 -3.03 -5.88 -7.58
CA ALA A 125 -4.36 -5.95 -8.17
C ALA A 125 -4.37 -5.66 -9.67
N VAL A 126 -3.62 -4.65 -10.11
CA VAL A 126 -3.55 -4.27 -11.54
C VAL A 126 -2.76 -5.29 -12.37
N GLY A 127 -1.87 -6.06 -11.73
CA GLY A 127 -1.05 -7.07 -12.40
C GLY A 127 -0.09 -6.48 -13.45
N PRO A 128 0.62 -7.35 -14.20
CA PRO A 128 1.70 -6.92 -15.09
C PRO A 128 1.22 -6.11 -16.31
N ALA A 129 -0.05 -6.26 -16.70
CA ALA A 129 -0.64 -5.54 -17.83
C ALA A 129 -1.21 -4.16 -17.43
N GLY A 130 -1.42 -3.93 -16.13
CA GLY A 130 -1.91 -2.65 -15.62
C GLY A 130 -0.78 -1.69 -15.32
N ARG A 131 -1.13 -0.47 -14.89
CA ARG A 131 -0.16 0.58 -14.59
C ARG A 131 -0.56 1.37 -13.36
N LEU A 132 0.40 1.65 -12.48
CA LEU A 132 0.22 2.53 -11.33
C LEU A 132 1.06 3.80 -11.50
N SER A 133 0.39 4.95 -11.55
CA SER A 133 1.02 6.28 -11.57
C SER A 133 0.81 6.94 -10.21
N SER A 134 1.87 7.03 -9.43
CA SER A 134 1.87 7.46 -8.04
C SER A 134 2.48 8.86 -7.91
N PHE A 135 1.86 9.74 -7.13
CA PHE A 135 2.31 11.12 -6.91
C PHE A 135 2.58 11.40 -5.44
N GLU A 136 3.77 11.91 -5.13
CA GLU A 136 4.19 12.23 -3.77
C GLU A 136 4.93 13.57 -3.75
N ARG A 137 4.52 14.50 -2.90
CA ARG A 137 5.11 15.84 -2.84
C ARG A 137 6.49 15.85 -2.19
N ARG A 138 6.75 14.86 -1.33
CA ARG A 138 7.94 14.81 -0.48
C ARG A 138 8.91 13.74 -0.95
N GLU A 139 10.05 14.18 -1.48
CA GLU A 139 11.11 13.28 -2.01
C GLU A 139 11.45 12.17 -1.01
N GLU A 140 11.58 12.48 0.29
CA GLU A 140 11.93 11.48 1.29
C GLU A 140 10.87 10.39 1.48
N PHE A 141 9.59 10.70 1.20
CA PHE A 141 8.51 9.71 1.21
C PHE A 141 8.50 8.89 -0.06
N ALA A 142 8.77 9.52 -1.21
CA ALA A 142 8.93 8.82 -2.47
C ALA A 142 10.09 7.79 -2.41
N GLU A 143 11.23 8.18 -1.84
CA GLU A 143 12.36 7.26 -1.61
C GLU A 143 12.00 6.08 -0.69
N VAL A 144 11.31 6.34 0.43
CA VAL A 144 10.87 5.29 1.36
C VAL A 144 9.87 4.35 0.69
N ALA A 145 8.92 4.89 -0.08
CA ALA A 145 7.95 4.09 -0.81
C ALA A 145 8.64 3.19 -1.84
N ARG A 146 9.55 3.74 -2.67
CA ARG A 146 10.34 2.97 -3.64
C ARG A 146 11.11 1.85 -2.95
N ALA A 147 11.83 2.16 -1.88
CA ALA A 147 12.60 1.18 -1.12
C ALA A 147 11.71 0.08 -0.52
N ASN A 148 10.55 0.40 0.03
CA ASN A 148 9.62 -0.59 0.60
C ASN A 148 9.01 -1.49 -0.47
N VAL A 149 8.61 -0.92 -1.61
CA VAL A 149 8.06 -1.69 -2.74
C VAL A 149 9.10 -2.64 -3.29
N GLU A 150 10.31 -2.15 -3.54
CA GLU A 150 11.45 -2.96 -3.98
C GLU A 150 11.86 -4.01 -2.95
N THR A 151 11.74 -3.72 -1.65
CA THR A 151 12.04 -4.71 -0.60
C THR A 151 11.03 -5.86 -0.63
N PHE A 152 9.75 -5.56 -0.83
CA PHE A 152 8.70 -6.59 -0.85
C PHE A 152 8.72 -7.40 -2.15
N LEU A 153 8.87 -6.72 -3.28
CA LEU A 153 8.90 -7.33 -4.60
C LEU A 153 10.27 -7.90 -4.94
N GLY A 154 11.38 -7.44 -4.36
CA GLY A 154 12.72 -7.85 -4.78
C GLY A 154 13.14 -7.37 -6.17
N TYR A 155 12.36 -6.49 -6.81
CA TYR A 155 12.69 -5.78 -8.06
C TYR A 155 11.97 -4.44 -8.11
N THR A 156 12.40 -3.57 -9.01
CA THR A 156 11.70 -2.32 -9.34
C THR A 156 10.65 -2.61 -10.42
N PRO A 157 9.34 -2.46 -10.14
CA PRO A 157 8.29 -2.79 -11.11
C PRO A 157 8.22 -1.77 -12.25
N ASP A 158 8.37 -2.22 -13.50
CA ASP A 158 8.33 -1.37 -14.71
C ASP A 158 6.98 -0.69 -14.95
N ASN A 159 5.91 -1.27 -14.40
CA ASN A 159 4.55 -0.76 -14.51
C ASN A 159 4.16 0.20 -13.38
N TRP A 160 5.13 0.63 -12.57
CA TRP A 160 4.96 1.63 -11.53
C TRP A 160 5.79 2.87 -11.84
N THR A 161 5.24 4.05 -11.59
CA THR A 161 6.00 5.31 -11.66
C THR A 161 5.66 6.15 -10.45
N VAL A 162 6.68 6.69 -9.79
CA VAL A 162 6.52 7.64 -8.66
C VAL A 162 7.04 9.00 -9.12
N THR A 163 6.11 9.92 -9.36
CA THR A 163 6.40 11.32 -9.70
C THR A 163 6.49 12.15 -8.43
N VAL A 164 7.62 12.83 -8.23
CA VAL A 164 7.80 13.75 -7.09
C VAL A 164 7.27 15.12 -7.48
N GLY A 165 6.20 15.56 -6.83
CA GLY A 165 5.53 16.81 -7.16
C GLY A 165 4.09 16.88 -6.66
N ASP A 166 3.47 18.03 -6.87
CA ASP A 166 2.04 18.20 -6.62
C ASP A 166 1.21 17.44 -7.66
N LEU A 167 0.15 16.76 -7.23
CA LEU A 167 -0.71 15.99 -8.13
C LEU A 167 -1.37 16.87 -9.18
N VAL A 168 -1.87 18.05 -8.80
CA VAL A 168 -2.63 18.93 -9.69
C VAL A 168 -1.74 19.42 -10.83
N GLU A 169 -0.48 19.72 -10.51
CA GLU A 169 0.50 20.20 -11.49
C GLU A 169 1.03 19.08 -12.38
N ALA A 170 1.34 17.91 -11.82
CA ALA A 170 2.06 16.85 -12.53
C ALA A 170 1.15 15.82 -13.24
N LEU A 171 -0.10 15.66 -12.81
CA LEU A 171 -1.01 14.65 -13.38
C LEU A 171 -1.29 14.86 -14.87
N PRO A 172 -1.56 16.08 -15.38
CA PRO A 172 -1.85 16.29 -16.80
C PRO A 172 -0.73 15.85 -17.74
N ASP A 173 0.54 16.01 -17.32
CA ASP A 173 1.72 15.60 -18.09
C ASP A 173 1.97 14.09 -18.02
N ALA A 174 1.67 13.47 -16.87
CA ALA A 174 1.96 12.06 -16.61
C ALA A 174 0.88 11.11 -17.16
N VAL A 175 -0.38 11.53 -17.17
CA VAL A 175 -1.52 10.71 -17.61
C VAL A 175 -2.39 11.52 -18.56
N PRO A 176 -2.51 11.13 -19.84
CA PRO A 176 -3.38 11.84 -20.77
C PRO A 176 -4.84 11.83 -20.30
N ALA A 177 -5.57 12.90 -20.63
CA ALA A 177 -6.99 13.03 -20.29
C ALA A 177 -7.81 11.80 -20.72
N GLY A 178 -8.71 11.36 -19.85
CA GLY A 178 -9.59 10.20 -20.09
C GLY A 178 -8.89 8.84 -20.14
N ARG A 179 -7.66 8.70 -19.62
CA ARG A 179 -6.89 7.44 -19.67
C ARG A 179 -6.73 6.73 -18.34
N ALA A 180 -7.02 7.36 -17.21
CA ALA A 180 -7.04 6.69 -15.93
C ALA A 180 -8.38 5.95 -15.75
N ASP A 181 -8.32 4.70 -15.31
CA ASP A 181 -9.50 3.93 -14.95
C ASP A 181 -9.97 4.29 -13.54
N ARG A 182 -9.01 4.52 -12.64
CA ARG A 182 -9.21 4.73 -11.19
C ARG A 182 -8.29 5.83 -10.69
N VAL A 183 -8.78 6.64 -9.76
CA VAL A 183 -7.99 7.60 -8.99
C VAL A 183 -8.22 7.34 -7.51
N VAL A 184 -7.14 7.15 -6.75
CA VAL A 184 -7.15 6.91 -5.31
C VAL A 184 -6.36 8.00 -4.59
N LEU A 185 -7.01 8.75 -3.70
CA LEU A 185 -6.41 9.88 -2.99
C LEU A 185 -6.34 9.59 -1.48
N ASP A 186 -5.12 9.50 -0.93
CA ASP A 186 -4.85 9.42 0.52
C ASP A 186 -4.03 10.64 0.95
N MET A 187 -4.72 11.77 1.14
CA MET A 187 -4.09 13.05 1.42
C MET A 187 -4.97 13.95 2.28
N LEU A 188 -4.40 15.05 2.75
CA LEU A 188 -5.08 15.96 3.68
C LEU A 188 -6.18 16.80 3.00
N ALA A 189 -6.01 17.14 1.72
CA ALA A 189 -6.90 18.03 0.98
C ALA A 189 -7.30 17.48 -0.42
N PRO A 190 -7.95 16.30 -0.50
CA PRO A 190 -8.28 15.69 -1.79
C PRO A 190 -9.32 16.49 -2.61
N TRP A 191 -10.06 17.41 -1.98
CA TRP A 191 -10.98 18.32 -2.69
C TRP A 191 -10.27 19.28 -3.66
N GLU A 192 -8.96 19.53 -3.47
CA GLU A 192 -8.17 20.39 -4.37
C GLU A 192 -7.78 19.68 -5.67
N CYS A 193 -7.93 18.34 -5.71
CA CYS A 193 -7.49 17.50 -6.82
C CYS A 193 -8.63 17.03 -7.72
N LEU A 194 -9.89 17.42 -7.44
CA LEU A 194 -11.07 16.85 -8.10
C LEU A 194 -11.10 17.12 -9.60
N ASP A 195 -10.73 18.33 -10.03
CA ASP A 195 -10.74 18.71 -11.44
C ASP A 195 -9.68 17.94 -12.23
N ALA A 196 -8.43 17.93 -11.73
CA ALA A 196 -7.34 17.16 -12.33
C ALA A 196 -7.66 15.66 -12.37
N ALA A 197 -8.26 15.11 -11.30
CA ALA A 197 -8.70 13.72 -11.27
C ALA A 197 -9.82 13.46 -12.30
N ALA A 198 -10.79 14.37 -12.43
CA ALA A 198 -11.89 14.24 -13.36
C ALA A 198 -11.44 14.32 -14.83
N GLU A 199 -10.42 15.11 -15.12
CA GLU A 199 -9.80 15.21 -16.45
C GLU A 199 -9.04 13.92 -16.80
N ALA A 200 -8.26 13.38 -15.87
CA ALA A 200 -7.51 12.14 -16.09
C ALA A 200 -8.42 10.91 -16.23
N LEU A 201 -9.54 10.85 -15.50
CA LEU A 201 -10.45 9.70 -15.48
C LEU A 201 -11.22 9.53 -16.79
N THR A 202 -11.29 8.28 -17.28
CA THR A 202 -12.27 7.89 -18.30
C THR A 202 -13.71 8.12 -17.79
N PRO A 203 -14.68 8.46 -18.66
CA PRO A 203 -16.10 8.41 -18.29
C PRO A 203 -16.46 7.08 -17.62
N GLY A 204 -17.16 7.15 -16.49
CA GLY A 204 -17.50 6.00 -15.66
C GLY A 204 -16.38 5.47 -14.77
N GLY A 205 -15.16 6.02 -14.86
CA GLY A 205 -14.04 5.72 -13.96
C GLY A 205 -14.35 6.08 -12.51
N VAL A 206 -13.59 5.51 -11.57
CA VAL A 206 -13.88 5.63 -10.14
C VAL A 206 -12.87 6.55 -9.45
N LEU A 207 -13.38 7.55 -8.74
CA LEU A 207 -12.65 8.31 -7.74
C LEU A 207 -12.90 7.69 -6.37
N LEU A 208 -11.83 7.44 -5.62
CA LEU A 208 -11.89 7.06 -4.22
C LEU A 208 -10.99 7.99 -3.41
N CYS A 209 -11.52 8.58 -2.33
CA CYS A 209 -10.72 9.30 -1.35
C CYS A 209 -10.75 8.57 0.00
N TYR A 210 -9.59 8.46 0.63
CA TYR A 210 -9.42 8.00 2.00
C TYR A 210 -9.15 9.22 2.90
N VAL A 211 -9.98 9.44 3.91
CA VAL A 211 -9.89 10.62 4.79
C VAL A 211 -10.06 10.25 6.26
N ALA A 212 -9.28 10.85 7.15
CA ALA A 212 -9.25 10.46 8.55
C ALA A 212 -10.41 11.07 9.37
N THR A 213 -10.83 12.30 9.06
CA THR A 213 -11.81 13.03 9.87
C THR A 213 -13.16 13.17 9.18
N VAL A 214 -14.22 13.30 9.99
CA VAL A 214 -15.57 13.59 9.49
C VAL A 214 -15.68 14.97 8.83
N THR A 215 -14.83 15.92 9.21
CA THR A 215 -14.77 17.25 8.55
C THR A 215 -14.19 17.15 7.15
N GLN A 216 -13.13 16.35 6.97
CA GLN A 216 -12.61 16.04 5.65
C GLN A 216 -13.66 15.29 4.82
N LEU A 217 -14.33 14.29 5.40
CA LEU A 217 -15.38 13.53 4.73
C LEU A 217 -16.50 14.44 4.21
N SER A 218 -17.00 15.35 5.06
CA SER A 218 -18.02 16.33 4.71
C SER A 218 -17.54 17.22 3.54
N ARG A 219 -16.35 17.81 3.68
CA ARG A 219 -15.80 18.73 2.67
C ARG A 219 -15.59 18.06 1.31
N VAL A 220 -15.08 16.82 1.29
CA VAL A 220 -14.92 16.07 0.03
C VAL A 220 -16.28 15.76 -0.59
N ALA A 221 -17.27 15.35 0.20
CA ALA A 221 -18.59 15.03 -0.30
C ALA A 221 -19.26 16.24 -0.97
N GLU A 222 -19.20 17.41 -0.34
CA GLU A 222 -19.75 18.64 -0.92
C GLU A 222 -18.95 19.11 -2.12
N ALA A 223 -17.61 19.03 -2.10
CA ALA A 223 -16.79 19.39 -3.26
C ALA A 223 -17.09 18.49 -4.47
N ILE A 224 -17.28 17.18 -4.27
CA ILE A 224 -17.70 16.25 -5.33
C ILE A 224 -19.05 16.67 -5.91
N ARG A 225 -20.04 17.01 -5.08
CA ARG A 225 -21.37 17.45 -5.55
C ARG A 225 -21.30 18.77 -6.30
N ALA A 226 -20.59 19.75 -5.74
CA ALA A 226 -20.44 21.08 -6.31
C ALA A 226 -19.73 21.06 -7.66
N SER A 227 -18.78 20.13 -7.86
CA SER A 227 -18.07 20.00 -9.14
C SER A 227 -19.01 19.67 -10.31
N GLY A 228 -20.10 18.93 -10.07
CA GLY A 228 -20.94 18.39 -11.13
C GLY A 228 -20.24 17.39 -12.06
N LEU A 229 -19.00 16.98 -11.76
CA LEU A 229 -18.19 16.10 -12.61
C LEU A 229 -18.37 14.61 -12.30
N PHE A 230 -18.97 14.29 -11.15
CA PHE A 230 -19.10 12.95 -10.62
C PHE A 230 -20.54 12.64 -10.19
N THR A 231 -20.84 11.35 -10.02
CA THR A 231 -22.08 10.89 -9.38
C THR A 231 -22.15 11.34 -7.92
N ASN A 232 -23.34 11.26 -7.31
CA ASN A 232 -23.48 11.44 -5.87
C ASN A 232 -22.47 10.55 -5.10
N PRO A 233 -21.71 11.12 -4.14
CA PRO A 233 -20.70 10.36 -3.43
C PRO A 233 -21.33 9.35 -2.46
N ALA A 234 -20.70 8.19 -2.34
CA ALA A 234 -21.04 7.16 -1.37
C ALA A 234 -19.90 7.00 -0.36
N SER A 235 -20.21 7.17 0.93
CA SER A 235 -19.25 7.11 2.03
C SER A 235 -19.51 5.94 2.97
N ASN A 236 -18.44 5.28 3.43
CA ASN A 236 -18.52 4.24 4.45
C ASN A 236 -17.23 4.20 5.31
N GLU A 237 -17.30 3.45 6.41
CA GLU A 237 -16.15 3.04 7.21
C GLU A 237 -16.28 1.55 7.55
N THR A 238 -15.18 0.89 7.88
CA THR A 238 -15.17 -0.53 8.25
C THR A 238 -14.47 -0.76 9.58
N MET A 239 -15.13 -1.47 10.49
CA MET A 239 -14.58 -1.90 11.76
C MET A 239 -14.28 -3.40 11.74
N VAL A 240 -13.06 -3.78 12.16
CA VAL A 240 -12.64 -5.19 12.27
C VAL A 240 -12.39 -5.50 13.75
N ARG A 241 -13.10 -6.49 14.29
CA ARG A 241 -12.98 -6.93 15.67
C ARG A 241 -12.53 -8.39 15.72
N GLY A 242 -11.35 -8.62 16.29
CA GLY A 242 -10.81 -9.96 16.50
C GLY A 242 -11.61 -10.75 17.55
N TRP A 243 -11.40 -12.06 17.54
CA TRP A 243 -12.02 -13.00 18.46
C TRP A 243 -10.95 -13.87 19.09
N HIS A 244 -11.03 -14.03 20.40
CA HIS A 244 -10.33 -15.06 21.13
C HIS A 244 -11.14 -16.34 21.04
N VAL A 245 -10.54 -17.40 20.49
CA VAL A 245 -11.19 -18.69 20.23
C VAL A 245 -10.32 -19.81 20.77
N GLU A 246 -10.33 -19.99 22.10
CA GLU A 246 -9.54 -21.03 22.78
C GLU A 246 -10.44 -21.86 23.72
N GLY A 247 -10.69 -23.12 23.36
CA GLY A 247 -11.52 -24.02 24.15
C GLY A 247 -12.92 -23.45 24.40
N LEU A 248 -13.29 -23.26 25.67
CA LEU A 248 -14.56 -22.65 26.07
C LEU A 248 -14.52 -21.11 26.09
N ALA A 249 -13.33 -20.50 25.99
CA ALA A 249 -13.16 -19.06 25.95
C ALA A 249 -13.32 -18.57 24.50
N VAL A 250 -14.57 -18.49 24.05
CA VAL A 250 -14.95 -17.94 22.73
C VAL A 250 -15.63 -16.61 22.93
N ARG A 251 -14.94 -15.51 22.61
CA ARG A 251 -15.45 -14.14 22.79
C ARG A 251 -14.70 -13.14 21.91
N PRO A 252 -15.26 -11.94 21.65
CA PRO A 252 -14.49 -10.86 21.05
C PRO A 252 -13.25 -10.49 21.88
N ASP A 253 -12.24 -9.98 21.20
CA ASP A 253 -11.09 -9.36 21.87
C ASP A 253 -11.52 -8.14 22.67
N HIS A 254 -10.87 -7.94 23.83
CA HIS A 254 -11.17 -6.82 24.72
C HIS A 254 -10.73 -5.46 24.16
N ARG A 255 -9.81 -5.46 23.18
CA ARG A 255 -9.30 -4.25 22.53
C ARG A 255 -9.38 -4.43 21.01
N MET A 256 -9.76 -3.35 20.34
CA MET A 256 -9.74 -3.26 18.89
C MET A 256 -9.28 -1.87 18.45
N ILE A 257 -8.87 -1.75 17.20
CA ILE A 257 -8.66 -0.44 16.57
C ILE A 257 -10.05 0.13 16.29
N GLY A 258 -10.35 1.27 16.91
CA GLY A 258 -11.68 1.89 16.83
C GLY A 258 -11.93 2.65 15.52
N HIS A 259 -10.89 3.22 14.92
CA HIS A 259 -11.00 4.01 13.69
C HIS A 259 -9.67 4.05 12.93
N THR A 260 -9.73 4.22 11.62
CA THR A 260 -8.57 4.50 10.76
C THR A 260 -8.88 5.64 9.80
N GLY A 261 -9.95 5.50 9.01
CA GLY A 261 -10.41 6.51 8.07
C GLY A 261 -11.74 6.11 7.43
N PHE A 262 -12.35 7.08 6.77
CA PHE A 262 -13.53 6.93 5.94
C PHE A 262 -13.11 6.76 4.49
N LEU A 263 -13.90 5.98 3.75
CA LEU A 263 -13.78 5.82 2.31
C LEU A 263 -14.96 6.52 1.65
N ILE A 264 -14.69 7.41 0.71
CA ILE A 264 -15.70 8.09 -0.10
C ILE A 264 -15.42 7.82 -1.57
N THR A 265 -16.45 7.42 -2.30
CA THR A 265 -16.35 7.03 -3.71
C THR A 265 -17.36 7.78 -4.57
N ALA A 266 -16.98 8.06 -5.80
CA ALA A 266 -17.87 8.59 -6.83
C ALA A 266 -17.40 8.16 -8.21
N ARG A 267 -18.31 8.11 -9.19
CA ARG A 267 -17.97 7.77 -10.58
C ARG A 267 -17.94 9.01 -11.46
N ARG A 268 -16.95 9.10 -12.33
CA ARG A 268 -16.80 10.18 -13.31
C ARG A 268 -17.98 10.16 -14.28
N LEU A 269 -18.65 11.30 -14.45
CA LEU A 269 -19.69 11.46 -15.47
C LEU A 269 -19.06 11.54 -16.87
N ALA A 270 -19.85 11.32 -17.92
CA ALA A 270 -19.40 11.67 -19.26
C ALA A 270 -19.42 13.21 -19.43
N PRO A 271 -18.67 13.76 -20.42
CA PRO A 271 -18.78 15.17 -20.79
C PRO A 271 -20.24 15.59 -21.00
N ASP A 272 -20.57 16.81 -20.58
CA ASP A 272 -21.90 17.43 -20.73
C ASP A 272 -23.08 16.65 -20.10
N THR A 273 -22.80 15.70 -19.21
CA THR A 273 -23.84 14.92 -18.53
C THR A 273 -24.37 15.66 -17.32
N VAL A 274 -25.70 15.82 -17.27
CA VAL A 274 -26.42 16.31 -16.09
C VAL A 274 -27.02 15.13 -15.34
N LEU A 275 -26.79 15.07 -14.02
CA LEU A 275 -27.37 14.03 -13.18
C LEU A 275 -28.91 14.16 -13.11
N PRO A 276 -29.65 13.05 -13.14
CA PRO A 276 -31.07 13.07 -12.83
C PRO A 276 -31.31 13.58 -11.40
N GLU A 277 -32.31 14.44 -11.22
CA GLU A 277 -32.78 14.81 -9.89
C GLU A 277 -33.35 13.57 -9.19
N LEU A 278 -32.65 13.12 -8.15
CA LEU A 278 -33.19 12.10 -7.26
C LEU A 278 -34.33 12.74 -6.46
N LYS A 279 -35.56 12.29 -6.65
CA LYS A 279 -36.71 12.68 -5.82
C LYS A 279 -36.45 12.32 -4.36
N ARG A 280 -35.89 13.24 -3.58
CA ARG A 280 -35.77 13.09 -2.14
C ARG A 280 -37.16 13.23 -1.53
N ARG A 281 -37.52 12.34 -0.60
CA ARG A 281 -38.67 12.62 0.28
C ARG A 281 -38.34 13.93 1.01
N PRO A 282 -39.25 14.90 1.07
CA PRO A 282 -38.97 16.18 1.73
C PRO A 282 -38.63 15.93 3.20
N SER A 283 -37.34 15.95 3.53
CA SER A 283 -36.87 16.08 4.90
C SER A 283 -36.83 17.57 5.21
N LYS A 284 -37.51 18.00 6.28
CA LYS A 284 -37.41 19.36 6.80
C LYS A 284 -35.96 19.62 7.24
N THR A 285 -35.16 20.23 6.37
CA THR A 285 -33.96 21.05 6.63
C THR A 285 -33.17 21.15 5.32
N ASP A 286 -33.52 22.11 4.46
CA ASP A 286 -32.51 22.67 3.56
C ASP A 286 -31.79 23.73 4.39
N PHE A 287 -30.48 23.54 4.60
CA PHE A 287 -29.64 24.50 5.32
C PHE A 287 -29.34 25.69 4.41
N SER A 288 -29.28 26.89 4.97
CA SER A 288 -28.96 28.11 4.22
C SER A 288 -27.47 28.20 3.88
N ASP A 289 -27.08 29.02 2.90
CA ASP A 289 -25.68 29.22 2.53
C ASP A 289 -24.83 29.75 3.71
N GLU A 290 -25.44 30.52 4.63
CA GLU A 290 -24.82 30.98 5.89
C GLU A 290 -24.52 29.81 6.85
N ASP A 291 -25.40 28.80 6.91
CA ASP A 291 -25.19 27.60 7.75
C ASP A 291 -24.01 26.75 7.24
N VAL A 292 -23.81 26.72 5.92
CA VAL A 292 -22.73 25.97 5.26
C VAL A 292 -21.37 26.65 5.48
N GLU A 293 -21.30 27.98 5.41
CA GLU A 293 -20.08 28.76 5.63
C GLU A 293 -19.61 28.68 7.09
N ALA A 294 -20.54 28.75 8.05
CA ALA A 294 -20.24 28.63 9.48
C ALA A 294 -19.64 27.26 9.87
N TRP A 295 -19.98 26.19 9.14
CA TRP A 295 -19.55 24.82 9.43
C TRP A 295 -18.22 24.41 8.79
N THR A 296 -17.73 25.17 7.80
CA THR A 296 -16.45 24.88 7.10
C THR A 296 -15.45 26.04 7.13
N PRO A 297 -14.95 26.47 8.31
CA PRO A 297 -13.91 27.49 8.36
C PRO A 297 -12.59 26.93 7.82
N GLY A 298 -12.04 27.60 6.81
CA GLY A 298 -10.68 27.36 6.33
C GLY A 298 -9.63 27.57 7.43
N ALA A 299 -8.54 26.81 7.33
CA ALA A 299 -7.33 26.88 8.15
C ALA A 299 -7.35 26.15 9.51
N LEU A 300 -7.01 24.85 9.47
CA LEU A 300 -6.27 24.22 10.57
C LEU A 300 -4.95 23.70 10.01
N GLY A 301 -3.87 24.44 10.32
CA GLY A 301 -2.51 24.22 9.82
C GLY A 301 -1.91 22.87 10.24
N GLU A 302 -1.16 22.30 9.32
CA GLU A 302 -0.54 20.97 9.44
C GLU A 302 0.62 20.97 10.44
N ARG A 303 0.65 19.97 11.33
CA ARG A 303 1.83 19.69 12.15
C ARG A 303 2.83 18.85 11.34
N ALA A 304 3.96 19.44 10.98
CA ALA A 304 5.05 18.76 10.30
C ALA A 304 5.86 17.86 11.26
N VAL A 305 6.28 16.69 10.76
CA VAL A 305 7.17 15.75 11.45
C VAL A 305 8.63 16.20 11.29
N SER A 306 9.43 16.06 12.35
CA SER A 306 10.83 16.50 12.41
C SER A 306 11.74 15.85 11.32
N PRO A 307 12.53 16.66 10.57
CA PRO A 307 13.48 16.19 9.54
C PRO A 307 14.50 15.16 10.03
N LYS A 308 14.86 15.19 11.31
CA LYS A 308 15.84 14.25 11.90
C LYS A 308 15.28 12.83 12.01
N SER A 309 13.99 12.71 12.36
CA SER A 309 13.30 11.42 12.45
C SER A 309 13.15 10.79 11.06
N LEU A 310 12.85 11.63 10.07
CA LEU A 310 12.70 11.22 8.67
C LEU A 310 14.02 10.69 8.09
N ARG A 311 15.14 11.44 8.22
CA ARG A 311 16.46 11.02 7.70
C ARG A 311 16.96 9.69 8.26
N LYS A 312 16.69 9.39 9.54
CA LYS A 312 17.06 8.10 10.14
C LYS A 312 16.33 6.93 9.46
N ARG A 313 15.02 7.11 9.20
CA ARG A 313 14.18 6.08 8.58
C ARG A 313 14.50 5.86 7.11
N VAL A 314 14.90 6.91 6.37
CA VAL A 314 15.36 6.79 4.98
C VAL A 314 16.58 5.86 4.89
N ARG A 315 17.58 6.05 5.77
CA ARG A 315 18.81 5.23 5.78
C ARG A 315 18.54 3.74 6.04
N GLU A 316 17.66 3.43 6.98
CA GLU A 316 17.30 2.03 7.32
C GLU A 316 16.53 1.35 6.18
N SER A 317 15.73 2.12 5.43
CA SER A 317 14.93 1.62 4.29
C SER A 317 15.79 1.37 3.06
N ALA A 318 16.71 2.29 2.72
CA ALA A 318 17.60 2.19 1.56
C ALA A 318 18.53 0.96 1.63
N ALA A 319 19.11 0.68 2.81
CA ALA A 319 19.95 -0.50 3.02
C ALA A 319 19.17 -1.83 2.84
N SER A 320 17.88 -1.84 3.22
CA SER A 320 17.02 -3.01 3.04
C SER A 320 16.69 -3.24 1.56
N ALA A 321 16.41 -2.18 0.80
CA ALA A 321 16.12 -2.26 -0.64
C ALA A 321 17.34 -2.72 -1.46
N GLU A 322 18.55 -2.27 -1.12
CA GLU A 322 19.78 -2.71 -1.80
C GLU A 322 20.04 -4.21 -1.61
N LEU A 323 19.86 -4.73 -0.39
CA LEU A 323 19.98 -6.16 -0.10
C LEU A 323 18.93 -7.00 -0.83
N SER A 324 17.69 -6.49 -0.95
CA SER A 324 16.63 -7.17 -1.69
C SER A 324 16.83 -7.14 -3.21
N ARG A 325 17.41 -6.06 -3.77
CA ARG A 325 17.73 -5.94 -5.20
C ARG A 325 18.96 -6.74 -5.63
N ALA A 326 19.93 -6.95 -4.74
CA ALA A 326 21.12 -7.76 -5.00
C ALA A 326 20.83 -9.26 -5.20
N ARG A 327 19.54 -9.66 -5.15
CA ARG A 327 19.04 -10.98 -5.54
C ARG A 327 19.18 -11.15 -7.07
N GLY A 328 20.41 -11.41 -7.53
CA GLY A 328 20.69 -11.66 -8.95
C GLY A 328 19.78 -12.77 -9.50
N PHE A 329 19.05 -12.46 -10.56
CA PHE A 329 18.41 -13.46 -11.41
C PHE A 329 19.51 -13.97 -12.35
N GLY A 330 20.05 -15.15 -12.03
CA GLY A 330 21.33 -15.62 -12.57
C GLY A 330 21.37 -15.73 -14.10
N GLU A 331 22.46 -15.20 -14.68
CA GLU A 331 23.03 -15.64 -15.96
C GLU A 331 24.00 -16.83 -15.79
N ASP A 332 24.07 -17.46 -14.62
CA ASP A 332 25.01 -18.55 -14.35
C ASP A 332 24.42 -19.95 -14.62
N GLU A 333 24.03 -20.21 -15.87
CA GLU A 333 23.80 -21.58 -16.36
C GLU A 333 24.27 -21.85 -17.80
N ALA A 334 25.16 -21.00 -18.34
CA ALA A 334 25.77 -21.22 -19.67
C ALA A 334 27.25 -21.65 -19.63
N ALA A 335 27.97 -21.49 -18.52
CA ALA A 335 29.42 -21.74 -18.47
C ALA A 335 29.82 -23.17 -18.01
N ALA A 336 28.88 -24.00 -17.56
CA ALA A 336 29.19 -25.32 -16.98
C ALA A 336 28.87 -26.52 -17.91
N ARG A 337 28.69 -26.29 -19.22
CA ARG A 337 28.37 -27.38 -20.18
C ARG A 337 29.35 -27.58 -21.34
N ASP A 338 30.45 -26.83 -21.43
CA ASP A 338 31.44 -27.00 -22.50
C ASP A 338 32.70 -27.83 -22.13
N ASP A 339 32.93 -28.14 -20.85
CA ASP A 339 34.13 -28.92 -20.44
C ASP A 339 33.93 -30.44 -20.40
N ALA A 340 32.80 -30.96 -20.91
CA ALA A 340 32.50 -32.41 -20.92
C ALA A 340 32.46 -33.05 -22.32
N LYS A 341 33.07 -32.42 -23.33
CA LYS A 341 33.31 -33.04 -24.65
C LYS A 341 34.76 -32.83 -25.10
N GLY A 342 35.67 -33.57 -24.48
CA GLY A 342 37.09 -33.49 -24.82
C GLY A 342 37.93 -34.67 -24.32
N ILE A 343 37.37 -35.88 -24.29
CA ILE A 343 38.16 -37.12 -24.21
C ILE A 343 37.55 -38.16 -25.15
N LEU A 344 38.02 -38.13 -26.41
CA LEU A 344 38.38 -39.24 -27.29
C LEU A 344 38.69 -38.68 -28.68
#